data_AF-A0AAJ0D6A6-F1
#
_entry.id   AF-A0AAJ0D6A6-F1
#
_cell.length_a   1.000
_cell.length_b   1.000
_cell.length_c   1.000
_cell.angle_alpha   90.00
_cell.angle_beta   90.00
_cell.angle_gamma   90.00
#
_symmetry.space_group_name_H-M   'P 1'
#
loop_
_entity.id
_entity.type
_entity.pdbx_description
1 polymer ?
#
loop_
_entity_poly.entity_id
_entity_poly.type
_entity_poly.pdbx_seq_one_letter_code
_entity_poly.pdbx_strand_id
1 'polypeptide(L)'
;MVSWLLVLSSVLAGGHAAATPKPNGSCKCTLHLNGRHLLVTFIDGSNDTCPPINTTAGETPGTCTLGTNPSYAVSALSSLDVATTIKFAKAHNVRLVIKDTGHDILGRSTGYGSLEVWVRNLRTGLSFQAKYSSTCKTDPWTGAAITVGGGYTFDDVYKVAKANNVVVVGGGTRLSAP
;
A
#
# COMPACT_ATOMS: atom_id res chain seq x y z
N MET A 1 -13.63 -1.68 -26.72
CA MET A 1 -12.69 -1.71 -25.57
C MET A 1 -12.31 -3.15 -25.18
N VAL A 2 -11.98 -4.02 -26.15
CA VAL A 2 -11.62 -5.44 -25.91
C VAL A 2 -10.15 -5.71 -26.26
N SER A 3 -9.47 -4.74 -26.90
CA SER A 3 -8.14 -4.94 -27.45
C SER A 3 -6.99 -4.81 -26.44
N TRP A 4 -7.22 -4.22 -25.25
CA TRP A 4 -6.17 -4.04 -24.23
C TRP A 4 -6.17 -5.12 -23.14
N LEU A 5 -7.27 -5.88 -22.97
CA LEU A 5 -7.28 -7.03 -22.05
C LEU A 5 -6.40 -8.18 -22.53
N LEU A 6 -6.30 -8.37 -23.86
CA LEU A 6 -5.52 -9.44 -24.48
C LEU A 6 -4.00 -9.23 -24.39
N VAL A 7 -3.54 -7.98 -24.27
CA VAL A 7 -2.11 -7.67 -24.18
C VAL A 7 -1.54 -8.07 -22.81
N LEU A 8 -2.33 -8.04 -21.74
CA LEU A 8 -1.86 -8.53 -20.43
C LEU A 8 -1.92 -10.06 -20.29
N SER A 9 -2.91 -10.74 -20.90
CA SER A 9 -2.97 -12.21 -20.88
C SER A 9 -1.86 -12.86 -21.73
N SER A 10 -1.33 -12.17 -22.74
CA SER A 10 -0.29 -12.70 -23.62
C SER A 10 1.14 -12.42 -23.13
N VAL A 11 1.33 -11.47 -22.19
CA VAL A 11 2.64 -11.11 -21.62
C VAL A 11 2.95 -11.89 -20.33
N LEU A 12 1.94 -12.48 -19.70
CA LEU A 12 2.07 -13.27 -18.48
C LEU A 12 1.91 -14.75 -18.79
N ALA A 13 3.00 -15.51 -18.76
CA ALA A 13 2.91 -16.96 -18.58
C ALA A 13 2.23 -17.23 -17.21
N GLY A 14 0.90 -17.30 -17.19
CA GLY A 14 0.09 -17.75 -16.04
C GLY A 14 -0.73 -16.70 -15.28
N GLY A 15 -0.92 -15.47 -15.78
CA GLY A 15 -1.73 -14.44 -15.09
C GLY A 15 -3.10 -14.19 -15.72
N HIS A 16 -4.17 -14.14 -14.91
CA HIS A 16 -5.54 -13.82 -15.36
C HIS A 16 -6.08 -12.59 -14.61
N ALA A 17 -6.65 -11.62 -15.33
CA ALA A 17 -7.28 -10.43 -14.76
C ALA A 17 -8.81 -10.55 -14.77
N ALA A 18 -9.47 -10.25 -13.65
CA ALA A 18 -10.93 -10.23 -13.53
C ALA A 18 -11.40 -8.87 -12.98
N ALA A 19 -12.37 -8.24 -13.66
CA ALA A 19 -12.96 -6.97 -13.22
C ALA A 19 -14.34 -7.21 -12.60
N THR A 20 -14.56 -6.75 -11.37
CA THR A 20 -15.90 -6.72 -10.76
C THR A 20 -16.37 -5.28 -10.57
N PRO A 21 -17.53 -4.89 -11.14
CA PRO A 21 -18.15 -3.59 -10.90
C PRO A 21 -18.62 -3.47 -9.45
N LYS A 22 -18.38 -2.33 -8.80
CA LYS A 22 -19.02 -1.98 -7.52
C LYS A 22 -20.16 -0.96 -7.73
N PRO A 23 -21.18 -0.94 -6.84
CA PRO A 23 -22.33 -0.04 -6.92
C PRO A 23 -21.98 1.46 -6.87
N ASN A 24 -20.79 1.81 -6.38
CA ASN A 24 -20.30 3.19 -6.26
C ASN A 24 -19.48 3.66 -7.48
N GLY A 25 -19.55 2.95 -8.61
CA GLY A 25 -18.81 3.30 -9.83
C GLY A 25 -17.33 2.91 -9.83
N SER A 26 -16.81 2.32 -8.75
CA SER A 26 -15.44 1.80 -8.74
C SER A 26 -15.35 0.43 -9.43
N CYS A 27 -14.31 0.22 -10.24
CA CYS A 27 -13.99 -1.08 -10.82
C CYS A 27 -12.88 -1.74 -9.99
N LYS A 28 -13.15 -2.93 -9.45
CA LYS A 28 -12.12 -3.75 -8.82
C LYS A 28 -11.49 -4.64 -9.89
N CYS A 29 -10.32 -4.25 -10.39
CA CYS A 29 -9.50 -5.14 -11.21
C CYS A 29 -8.69 -6.05 -10.28
N THR A 30 -8.93 -7.35 -10.35
CA THR A 30 -8.14 -8.36 -9.63
C THR A 30 -7.15 -8.95 -10.62
N LEU A 31 -5.87 -8.64 -10.49
CA LEU A 31 -4.81 -9.35 -11.21
C LEU A 31 -4.49 -10.63 -10.42
N HIS A 32 -4.33 -11.76 -11.10
CA HIS A 32 -3.75 -12.95 -10.47
C HIS A 32 -2.30 -13.07 -10.90
N LEU A 33 -1.39 -12.99 -9.94
CA LEU A 33 0.02 -13.35 -10.14
C LEU A 33 0.28 -14.63 -9.35
N ASN A 34 0.61 -15.73 -10.03
CA ASN A 34 0.96 -17.02 -9.41
C ASN A 34 -0.07 -17.53 -8.37
N GLY A 35 -1.37 -17.43 -8.67
CA GLY A 35 -2.43 -17.94 -7.80
C GLY A 35 -2.76 -17.09 -6.57
N ARG A 36 -2.17 -15.89 -6.43
CA ARG A 36 -2.52 -14.93 -5.37
C ARG A 36 -3.37 -13.77 -5.90
N HIS A 37 -4.43 -13.44 -5.17
CA HIS A 37 -5.34 -12.36 -5.51
C HIS A 37 -4.68 -10.99 -5.31
N LEU A 38 -4.51 -10.22 -6.38
CA LEU A 38 -4.11 -8.82 -6.30
C LEU A 38 -5.34 -7.96 -6.03
N LEU A 39 -5.46 -7.43 -4.82
CA LEU A 39 -6.46 -6.42 -4.51
C LEU A 39 -5.96 -5.06 -5.00
N VAL A 40 -6.51 -4.57 -6.12
CA VAL A 40 -6.32 -3.18 -6.55
C VAL A 40 -7.34 -2.32 -5.79
N THR A 41 -6.87 -1.55 -4.82
CA THR A 41 -7.67 -0.50 -4.18
C THR A 41 -6.82 0.67 -3.73
N PHE A 42 -7.47 1.83 -3.73
CA PHE A 42 -7.13 3.15 -3.15
C PHE A 42 -6.62 4.22 -4.13
N ILE A 43 -7.47 5.23 -4.29
CA ILE A 43 -7.23 6.55 -4.89
C ILE A 43 -6.58 7.39 -3.78
N ASP A 44 -5.32 7.76 -3.95
CA ASP A 44 -4.71 8.87 -3.21
C ASP A 44 -5.40 10.17 -3.66
N GLY A 45 -5.80 10.98 -2.68
CA GLY A 45 -6.47 12.26 -2.87
C GLY A 45 -5.54 13.38 -3.34
N SER A 46 -4.27 13.09 -3.65
CA SER A 46 -3.32 14.07 -4.16
C SER A 46 -3.63 14.49 -5.61
N ASN A 47 -4.78 15.13 -5.85
CA ASN A 47 -5.17 15.97 -7.01
C ASN A 47 -6.70 16.06 -7.26
N ASP A 48 -7.57 15.65 -6.32
CA ASP A 48 -9.04 15.74 -6.44
C ASP A 48 -9.61 15.41 -7.85
N THR A 49 -8.99 14.48 -8.59
CA THR A 49 -9.45 14.11 -9.93
C THR A 49 -10.67 13.19 -9.90
N CYS A 50 -11.09 12.80 -8.70
CA CYS A 50 -12.29 12.04 -8.44
C CYS A 50 -12.78 12.36 -7.01
N PRO A 51 -13.32 13.57 -6.78
CA PRO A 51 -13.75 13.99 -5.45
C PRO A 51 -15.03 13.24 -5.04
N PRO A 52 -15.26 13.05 -3.72
CA PRO A 52 -16.56 12.57 -3.24
C PRO A 52 -17.67 13.56 -3.63
N ILE A 53 -18.87 13.05 -3.88
CA ILE A 53 -20.03 13.86 -4.30
C ILE A 53 -21.05 13.91 -3.16
N ASN A 54 -21.40 15.11 -2.71
CA ASN A 54 -22.43 15.34 -1.71
C ASN A 54 -23.79 15.61 -2.38
N THR A 55 -24.51 14.52 -2.68
CA THR A 55 -25.83 14.60 -3.33
C THR A 55 -26.88 15.28 -2.46
N THR A 56 -26.74 15.26 -1.13
CA THR A 56 -27.65 15.96 -0.19
C THR A 56 -27.46 17.47 -0.24
N ALA A 57 -26.25 17.95 -0.54
CA ALA A 57 -25.98 19.36 -0.78
C ALA A 57 -26.29 19.80 -2.23
N GLY A 58 -26.83 18.90 -3.07
CA GLY A 58 -27.14 19.19 -4.47
C GLY A 58 -25.93 19.16 -5.40
N GLU A 59 -24.80 18.59 -4.97
CA GLU A 59 -23.63 18.43 -5.84
C GLU A 59 -23.94 17.42 -6.96
N THR A 60 -23.46 17.73 -8.16
CA THR A 60 -23.61 16.86 -9.32
C THR A 60 -22.28 16.14 -9.62
N PRO A 61 -22.32 14.88 -10.07
CA PRO A 61 -21.12 14.14 -10.41
C PRO A 61 -20.30 14.82 -11.52
N GLY A 62 -19.02 15.09 -11.26
CA GLY A 62 -18.05 15.51 -12.26
C GLY A 62 -17.37 14.35 -12.96
N THR A 63 -16.30 14.64 -13.71
CA THR A 63 -15.44 13.60 -14.28
C THR A 63 -14.57 12.98 -13.18
N CYS A 64 -14.56 11.65 -13.11
CA CYS A 64 -13.68 10.88 -12.24
C CYS A 64 -12.57 10.24 -13.08
N THR A 65 -11.32 10.62 -12.83
CA THR A 65 -10.16 9.99 -13.44
C THR A 65 -9.16 9.57 -12.37
N LEU A 66 -8.25 8.65 -12.72
CA LEU A 66 -7.19 8.21 -11.81
C LEU A 66 -6.24 9.36 -11.45
N GLY A 67 -6.07 10.37 -12.30
CA GLY A 67 -5.08 11.42 -12.08
C GLY A 67 -3.68 10.82 -11.92
N THR A 68 -2.96 11.27 -10.90
CA THR A 68 -1.64 10.75 -10.50
C THR A 68 -1.69 9.42 -9.77
N ASN A 69 -2.87 8.81 -9.58
CA ASN A 69 -2.94 7.52 -8.93
C ASN A 69 -2.26 6.42 -9.77
N PRO A 70 -1.62 5.44 -9.09
CA PRO A 70 -1.13 4.25 -9.74
C PRO A 70 -2.23 3.55 -10.53
N SER A 71 -1.90 3.06 -11.72
CA SER A 71 -2.86 2.32 -12.55
C SER A 71 -3.18 0.94 -11.96
N TYR A 72 -2.24 0.37 -11.21
CA TYR A 72 -2.38 -0.90 -10.51
C TYR A 72 -1.71 -0.84 -9.15
N ALA A 73 -2.20 -1.63 -8.19
CA ALA A 73 -1.62 -1.76 -6.86
C ALA A 73 -1.52 -3.23 -6.44
N VAL A 74 -0.42 -3.57 -5.79
CA VAL A 74 -0.14 -4.86 -5.17
C VAL A 74 -0.24 -4.70 -3.67
N SER A 75 -1.24 -5.32 -3.03
CA SER A 75 -1.25 -5.48 -1.58
C SER A 75 -0.18 -6.50 -1.16
N ALA A 76 0.98 -6.03 -0.70
CA ALA A 76 2.04 -6.91 -0.24
C ALA A 76 1.70 -7.48 1.14
N LEU A 77 1.79 -8.80 1.29
CA LEU A 77 1.61 -9.52 2.55
C LEU A 77 2.92 -10.12 3.07
N SER A 78 3.91 -10.23 2.18
CA SER A 78 5.24 -10.77 2.47
C SER A 78 6.33 -10.00 1.71
N SER A 79 7.57 -10.15 2.17
CA SER A 79 8.75 -9.64 1.44
C SER A 79 8.88 -10.22 0.04
N LEU A 80 8.36 -11.45 -0.17
CA LEU A 80 8.32 -12.09 -1.48
C LEU A 80 7.38 -11.36 -2.46
N ASP A 81 6.23 -10.88 -2.00
CA ASP A 81 5.29 -10.13 -2.85
C ASP A 81 5.94 -8.80 -3.29
N VAL A 82 6.64 -8.11 -2.38
CA VAL A 82 7.42 -6.89 -2.70
C VAL A 82 8.50 -7.20 -3.74
N ALA A 83 9.33 -8.22 -3.48
CA ALA A 83 10.43 -8.59 -4.37
C ALA A 83 9.95 -9.01 -5.76
N THR A 84 8.85 -9.75 -5.83
CA THR A 84 8.24 -10.19 -7.10
C THR A 84 7.69 -9.00 -7.88
N THR A 85 7.06 -8.06 -7.21
CA THR A 85 6.52 -6.85 -7.85
C THR A 85 7.62 -5.95 -8.39
N ILE A 86 8.72 -5.77 -7.64
CA ILE A 86 9.90 -5.02 -8.11
C ILE A 86 10.49 -5.68 -9.36
N LYS A 87 10.63 -7.01 -9.36
CA LYS A 87 11.13 -7.77 -10.52
C LYS A 87 10.23 -7.58 -11.74
N PHE A 88 8.92 -7.64 -11.56
CA PHE A 88 7.95 -7.41 -12.63
C PHE A 88 8.05 -5.98 -13.18
N ALA A 89 8.05 -4.97 -12.32
CA ALA A 89 8.17 -3.57 -12.72
C ALA A 89 9.45 -3.32 -13.52
N LYS A 90 10.57 -3.91 -13.08
CA LYS A 90 11.85 -3.84 -13.80
C LYS A 90 11.80 -4.55 -15.15
N ALA A 91 11.24 -5.76 -15.21
CA ALA A 91 11.17 -6.55 -16.44
C ALA A 91 10.33 -5.90 -17.54
N HIS A 92 9.29 -5.16 -17.15
CA HIS A 92 8.35 -4.53 -18.08
C HIS A 92 8.53 -3.00 -18.18
N ASN A 93 9.59 -2.44 -17.59
CA ASN A 93 9.85 -1.01 -17.57
C ASN A 93 8.65 -0.17 -17.09
N VAL A 94 7.95 -0.66 -16.06
CA VAL A 94 6.82 0.03 -15.43
C VAL A 94 7.34 0.85 -14.26
N ARG A 95 6.90 2.11 -14.15
CA ARG A 95 7.21 2.96 -12.99
C ARG A 95 6.72 2.28 -11.72
N LEU A 96 7.60 2.10 -10.73
CA LEU A 96 7.25 1.56 -9.43
C LEU A 96 6.95 2.71 -8.44
N VAL A 97 5.89 2.54 -7.65
CA VAL A 97 5.54 3.41 -6.53
C VAL A 97 5.41 2.56 -5.27
N ILE A 98 5.82 3.09 -4.13
CA ILE A 98 5.68 2.42 -2.83
C ILE A 98 4.74 3.26 -1.98
N LYS A 99 3.68 2.64 -1.46
CA LYS A 99 2.72 3.30 -0.56
C LYS A 99 2.57 2.51 0.72
N ASP A 100 2.64 3.21 1.85
CA ASP A 100 2.16 2.71 3.14
C ASP A 100 0.77 3.29 3.44
N THR A 101 0.70 4.39 4.18
CA THR A 101 -0.57 5.05 4.54
C THR A 101 -1.09 6.04 3.50
N GLY A 102 -0.22 6.54 2.61
CA GLY A 102 -0.56 7.64 1.69
C GLY A 102 -0.48 9.04 2.32
N HIS A 103 0.11 9.19 3.51
CA HIS A 103 0.22 10.48 4.21
C HIS A 103 1.41 11.34 3.70
N ASP A 104 1.83 11.18 2.44
CA ASP A 104 2.91 11.97 1.87
C ASP A 104 2.36 13.22 1.18
N ILE A 105 2.58 14.37 1.81
CA ILE A 105 2.04 15.67 1.35
C ILE A 105 2.59 16.06 -0.03
N LEU A 106 3.76 15.55 -0.41
CA LEU A 106 4.40 15.84 -1.69
C LEU A 106 4.01 14.85 -2.80
N GLY A 107 3.10 13.90 -2.52
CA GLY A 107 2.65 12.91 -3.50
C GLY A 107 3.72 11.87 -3.86
N ARG A 108 4.76 11.67 -3.05
CA ARG A 108 5.82 10.67 -3.31
C ARG A 108 5.32 9.23 -3.25
N SER A 109 4.14 9.01 -2.64
CA SER A 109 3.44 7.73 -2.62
C SER A 109 2.50 7.51 -3.82
N THR A 110 2.57 8.34 -4.87
CA THR A 110 1.75 8.21 -6.08
C THR A 110 2.57 8.32 -7.37
N GLY A 111 1.92 8.05 -8.50
CA GLY A 111 2.52 8.16 -9.82
C GLY A 111 1.54 7.81 -10.94
N TYR A 112 1.35 8.73 -11.88
CA TYR A 112 0.60 8.44 -13.10
C TYR A 112 1.23 7.24 -13.84
N GLY A 113 0.39 6.30 -14.26
CA GLY A 113 0.82 5.14 -15.05
C GLY A 113 1.69 4.14 -14.28
N SER A 114 1.78 4.24 -12.95
CA SER A 114 2.67 3.38 -12.16
C SER A 114 2.02 2.10 -11.66
N LEU A 115 2.87 1.15 -11.25
CA LEU A 115 2.53 0.00 -10.43
C LEU A 115 2.91 0.29 -8.97
N GLU A 116 1.92 0.27 -8.10
CA GLU A 116 2.11 0.46 -6.67
C GLU A 116 2.39 -0.86 -5.95
N VAL A 117 3.33 -0.83 -5.00
CA VAL A 117 3.45 -1.82 -3.93
C VAL A 117 2.88 -1.17 -2.66
N TRP A 118 1.72 -1.66 -2.25
CA TRP A 118 1.05 -1.22 -1.04
C TRP A 118 1.50 -2.08 0.15
N VAL A 119 2.40 -1.54 0.97
CA VAL A 119 3.04 -2.27 2.09
C VAL A 119 2.22 -2.23 3.38
N ARG A 120 1.06 -1.59 3.36
CA ARG A 120 0.22 -1.39 4.55
C ARG A 120 -0.25 -2.69 5.21
N ASN A 121 -0.32 -3.77 4.45
CA ASN A 121 -0.72 -5.11 4.90
C ASN A 121 0.48 -6.04 5.15
N LEU A 122 1.70 -5.59 4.86
CA LEU A 122 2.93 -6.33 5.16
C LEU A 122 3.23 -6.18 6.64
N ARG A 123 2.63 -7.05 7.46
CA ARG A 123 2.71 -7.00 8.92
C ARG A 123 3.28 -8.30 9.47
N THR A 124 4.61 -8.43 9.46
CA THR A 124 5.29 -9.68 9.85
C THR A 124 5.48 -9.84 11.36
N GLY A 125 5.15 -8.81 12.16
CA GLY A 125 5.20 -8.86 13.61
C GLY A 125 5.48 -7.49 14.25
N LEU A 126 4.96 -7.28 15.44
CA LEU A 126 5.23 -6.10 16.25
C LEU A 126 5.54 -6.55 17.68
N SER A 127 6.82 -6.55 18.07
CA SER A 127 7.27 -7.19 19.31
C SER A 127 8.15 -6.28 20.16
N PHE A 128 7.93 -6.31 21.46
CA PHE A 128 8.77 -5.62 22.44
C PHE A 128 9.96 -6.49 22.86
N GLN A 129 11.11 -5.87 23.06
CA GLN A 129 12.31 -6.44 23.62
C GLN A 129 12.71 -5.61 24.84
N ALA A 130 12.72 -6.20 26.03
CA ALA A 130 13.15 -5.49 27.24
C ALA A 130 14.63 -5.06 27.18
N LYS A 131 15.44 -5.83 26.46
CA LYS A 131 16.82 -5.53 26.11
C LYS A 131 17.02 -5.81 24.62
N TYR A 132 17.48 -4.81 23.89
CA TYR A 132 17.78 -4.93 22.47
C TYR A 132 18.83 -6.03 22.23
N SER A 133 18.55 -6.91 21.27
CA SER A 133 19.44 -7.97 20.84
C SER A 133 19.71 -7.85 19.34
N SER A 134 20.99 -7.79 18.97
CA SER A 134 21.42 -7.65 17.59
C SER A 134 22.69 -8.44 17.34
N THR A 135 22.85 -8.93 16.11
CA THR A 135 24.12 -9.49 15.63
C THR A 135 25.14 -8.39 15.28
N CYS A 136 24.70 -7.14 15.21
CA CYS A 136 25.55 -5.98 14.99
C CYS A 136 26.31 -5.65 16.28
N LYS A 137 27.60 -6.01 16.34
CA LYS A 137 28.44 -5.84 17.53
C LYS A 137 28.84 -4.39 17.84
N THR A 138 28.53 -3.44 16.94
CA THR A 138 28.93 -2.04 17.07
C THR A 138 27.83 -1.14 17.60
N ASP A 139 26.62 -1.67 17.85
CA ASP A 139 25.54 -0.86 18.43
C ASP A 139 25.71 -0.74 19.95
N PRO A 140 25.92 0.47 20.50
CA PRO A 140 26.07 0.66 21.93
C PRO A 140 24.73 0.58 22.70
N TRP A 141 23.58 0.46 22.03
CA TRP A 141 22.27 0.45 22.67
C TRP A 141 22.01 -0.83 23.47
N THR A 142 21.86 -0.68 24.78
CA THR A 142 21.54 -1.78 25.71
C THR A 142 20.14 -1.71 26.30
N GLY A 143 19.34 -0.71 25.91
CA GLY A 143 18.00 -0.46 26.42
C GLY A 143 16.93 -1.33 25.75
N ALA A 144 15.67 -1.04 26.07
CA ALA A 144 14.54 -1.69 25.44
C ALA A 144 14.38 -1.30 23.95
N ALA A 145 13.68 -2.12 23.18
CA ALA A 145 13.39 -1.88 21.77
C ALA A 145 12.02 -2.43 21.37
N ILE A 146 11.45 -1.93 20.28
CA ILE A 146 10.28 -2.52 19.62
C ILE A 146 10.68 -2.86 18.18
N THR A 147 10.51 -4.12 17.77
CA THR A 147 10.68 -4.55 16.39
C THR A 147 9.39 -4.35 15.63
N VAL A 148 9.44 -3.63 14.51
CA VAL A 148 8.28 -3.30 13.66
C VAL A 148 8.43 -3.98 12.30
N GLY A 149 7.65 -5.02 12.07
CA GLY A 149 7.69 -5.90 10.90
C GLY A 149 6.92 -5.38 9.67
N GLY A 150 6.90 -4.06 9.45
CA GLY A 150 6.26 -3.41 8.30
C GLY A 150 4.78 -3.05 8.50
N GLY A 151 4.28 -2.09 7.71
CA GLY A 151 2.84 -1.76 7.58
C GLY A 151 2.10 -1.34 8.87
N TYR A 152 2.79 -1.18 10.00
CA TYR A 152 2.23 -0.73 11.27
C TYR A 152 2.22 0.79 11.34
N THR A 153 1.16 1.36 11.90
CA THR A 153 1.12 2.80 12.18
C THR A 153 1.68 3.08 13.57
N PHE A 154 1.98 4.35 13.86
CA PHE A 154 2.36 4.74 15.22
C PHE A 154 1.29 4.38 16.27
N ASP A 155 0.00 4.34 15.90
CA ASP A 155 -1.05 3.90 16.82
C ASP A 155 -0.87 2.44 17.26
N ASP A 156 -0.45 1.56 16.34
CA ASP A 156 -0.12 0.17 16.67
C ASP A 156 1.10 0.10 17.62
N VAL A 157 2.15 0.87 17.32
CA VAL A 157 3.39 0.91 18.12
C VAL A 157 3.13 1.49 19.52
N TYR A 158 2.30 2.52 19.64
CA TYR A 158 1.92 3.12 20.92
C TYR A 158 1.18 2.15 21.85
N LYS A 159 0.35 1.25 21.30
CA LYS A 159 -0.31 0.20 22.10
C LYS A 159 0.72 -0.73 22.75
N VAL A 160 1.75 -1.15 21.99
CA VAL A 160 2.83 -2.00 22.50
C VAL A 160 3.69 -1.25 23.51
N ALA A 161 4.06 0.00 23.24
CA ALA A 161 4.84 0.82 24.16
C ALA A 161 4.11 1.02 25.50
N LYS A 162 2.82 1.39 25.45
CA LYS A 162 1.98 1.55 26.63
C LYS A 162 1.86 0.26 27.45
N ALA A 163 1.66 -0.88 26.79
CA ALA A 163 1.55 -2.19 27.46
C ALA A 163 2.84 -2.60 28.19
N ASN A 164 4.00 -2.07 27.79
CA ASN A 164 5.30 -2.37 28.37
C ASN A 164 5.88 -1.22 29.21
N ASN A 165 5.07 -0.20 29.53
CA ASN A 165 5.47 0.97 30.32
C ASN A 165 6.74 1.67 29.79
N VAL A 166 6.85 1.78 28.46
CA VAL A 166 7.94 2.50 27.78
C VAL A 166 7.39 3.64 26.92
N VAL A 167 8.24 4.61 26.62
CA VAL A 167 7.95 5.67 25.66
C VAL A 167 8.61 5.32 24.33
N VAL A 168 7.86 5.48 23.24
CA VAL A 168 8.39 5.43 21.88
C VAL A 168 8.24 6.80 21.24
N VAL A 169 9.30 7.27 20.58
CA VAL A 169 9.28 8.55 19.86
C VAL A 169 8.56 8.35 18.53
N GLY A 170 7.48 9.09 18.30
CA GLY A 170 6.66 8.98 17.09
C GLY A 170 5.90 10.26 16.75
N GLY A 171 5.04 10.18 15.73
CA GLY A 171 4.21 11.32 15.31
C GLY A 171 3.08 11.64 16.29
N GLY A 172 2.72 12.92 16.40
CA GLY A 172 1.56 13.35 17.20
C GLY A 172 0.21 12.88 16.63
N THR A 173 0.15 12.69 15.31
CA THR A 173 -1.05 12.20 14.61
C THR A 173 -1.17 10.69 14.74
N ARG A 174 -2.33 10.23 15.21
CA ARG A 174 -2.69 8.81 15.23
C ARG A 174 -3.41 8.46 13.94
N LEU A 175 -2.72 7.79 13.04
CA LEU A 175 -3.35 7.15 11.88
C LEU A 175 -3.96 5.83 12.35
N SER A 176 -5.28 5.81 12.52
CA SER A 176 -6.01 4.57 12.72
C SER A 176 -5.98 3.74 11.44
N ALA A 177 -5.85 2.42 11.58
CA ALA A 177 -6.15 1.52 10.48
C ALA A 177 -7.63 1.70 10.08
N PRO A 178 -7.98 1.67 8.78
CA PRO A 178 -9.36 1.47 8.37
C PRO A 178 -9.90 0.10 8.82
#